data_AF-E3ZTV2-F1
#
_entry.id   AF-E3ZTV2-F1
#
_cell.length_a   1.000
_cell.length_b   1.000
_cell.length_c   1.000
_cell.angle_alpha   90.00
_cell.angle_beta   90.00
_cell.angle_gamma   90.00
#
_symmetry.space_group_name_H-M   'P 1'
#
loop_
_entity.id
_entity.type
_entity.pdbx_description
1 polymer ?
#
loop_
_entity_poly.entity_id
_entity_poly.type
_entity_poly.pdbx_seq_one_letter_code
_entity_poly.pdbx_strand_id
1 'polypeptide(L)'
;GYYMWQYIMHEFFHIKDHRNIFRGWTSRYGNVLWTLPLRVYLGWFWIDEALSKIYGETTWDKVSITNLKPLFNGVGSDSWLTATTSKMPFEWLQTAATSGASQAAGDAAGAAATNVTTPILSHMPGWFQWIMELLMPNLDVALVMQKVVPFVELAIGLAMVVGLFTWLVSIGSAGFLVMFTLSAMLGWDKFWALPASIALLNGAGRTFGLDYWAVPWFQKHLGHWWYGKPKSVYRDK
;
A
#
# COMPACT_ATOMS: atom_id res chain seq x y z
N GLY A 1 9.99 0.20 43.35
CA GLY A 1 10.28 0.05 41.91
C GLY A 1 9.37 -0.97 41.25
N TYR A 2 9.59 -2.27 41.49
CA TYR A 2 8.87 -3.37 40.83
C TYR A 2 7.33 -3.28 40.90
N TYR A 3 6.76 -3.09 42.09
CA TYR A 3 5.31 -2.99 42.26
C TYR A 3 4.70 -1.75 41.58
N MET A 4 5.43 -0.64 41.57
CA MET A 4 5.02 0.58 40.85
C MET A 4 4.99 0.35 39.33
N TRP A 5 5.99 -0.36 38.80
CA TRP A 5 6.03 -0.73 37.38
C TRP A 5 4.89 -1.68 37.01
N GLN A 6 4.64 -2.73 37.81
CA GLN A 6 3.52 -3.66 37.60
C GLN A 6 2.17 -2.94 37.64
N TYR A 7 2.00 -1.98 38.57
CA TYR A 7 0.79 -1.17 38.65
C TYR A 7 0.58 -0.32 37.40
N ILE A 8 1.62 0.39 36.92
CA ILE A 8 1.56 1.18 35.68
C ILE A 8 1.23 0.28 34.49
N MET A 9 1.89 -0.88 34.37
CA MET A 9 1.63 -1.83 33.30
C MET A 9 0.21 -2.40 33.34
N HIS A 10 -0.32 -2.65 34.53
CA HIS A 10 -1.69 -3.13 34.70
C HIS A 10 -2.71 -2.05 34.28
N GLU A 11 -2.55 -0.82 34.74
CA GLU A 11 -3.49 0.28 34.49
C GLU A 11 -3.54 0.69 33.01
N PHE A 12 -2.38 0.79 32.36
CA PHE A 12 -2.32 1.26 30.97
C PHE A 12 -2.43 0.16 29.92
N PHE A 13 -1.89 -1.04 30.17
CA PHE A 13 -1.72 -2.07 29.13
C PHE A 13 -2.48 -3.39 29.38
N HIS A 14 -2.86 -3.72 30.62
CA HIS A 14 -3.48 -5.02 30.92
C HIS A 14 -4.86 -4.93 31.57
N ILE A 15 -5.48 -3.74 31.60
CA ILE A 15 -6.79 -3.56 32.22
C ILE A 15 -7.85 -4.39 31.48
N LYS A 16 -8.63 -5.15 32.24
CA LYS A 16 -9.81 -5.86 31.73
C LYS A 16 -10.91 -4.84 31.45
N ASP A 17 -11.73 -5.09 30.44
CA ASP A 17 -12.88 -4.25 30.03
C ASP A 17 -12.56 -2.88 29.42
N HIS A 18 -11.32 -2.63 28.95
CA HIS A 18 -10.96 -1.41 28.20
C HIS A 18 -11.20 -0.08 28.94
N ARG A 19 -11.33 -0.12 30.27
CA ARG A 19 -11.60 1.04 31.15
C ARG A 19 -10.34 1.85 31.47
N ASN A 20 -9.53 2.18 30.47
CA ASN A 20 -8.37 3.07 30.62
C ASN A 20 -8.58 4.42 29.93
N ILE A 21 -7.67 5.37 30.17
CA ILE A 21 -7.68 6.72 29.57
C ILE A 21 -7.68 6.65 28.03
N PHE A 22 -7.08 5.59 27.46
CA PHE A 22 -6.99 5.35 26.02
C PHE A 22 -8.16 4.51 25.46
N ARG A 23 -9.26 4.36 26.20
CA ARG A 23 -10.48 3.64 25.78
C ARG A 23 -10.23 2.24 25.22
N GLY A 24 -9.21 1.56 25.74
CA GLY A 24 -8.85 0.19 25.37
C GLY A 24 -7.87 0.03 24.22
N TRP A 25 -7.40 1.11 23.59
CA TRP A 25 -6.47 1.03 22.45
C TRP A 25 -5.10 0.43 22.83
N THR A 26 -4.69 0.65 24.07
CA THR A 26 -3.43 0.17 24.64
C THR A 26 -3.58 -1.15 25.41
N SER A 27 -4.81 -1.61 25.68
CA SER A 27 -5.07 -2.73 26.61
C SER A 27 -5.16 -4.11 25.94
N ARG A 28 -4.66 -4.24 24.70
CA ARG A 28 -4.74 -5.49 23.92
C ARG A 28 -3.53 -6.39 24.20
N TYR A 29 -3.80 -7.65 24.54
CA TYR A 29 -2.77 -8.70 24.63
C TYR A 29 -2.14 -8.94 23.24
N GLY A 30 -0.80 -8.86 23.18
CA GLY A 30 -0.05 -8.70 21.93
C GLY A 30 -0.02 -7.21 21.59
N ASN A 31 1.08 -6.54 21.93
CA ASN A 31 1.16 -5.09 22.01
C ASN A 31 1.31 -4.47 20.59
N VAL A 32 0.22 -4.57 19.80
CA VAL A 32 0.04 -4.06 18.43
C VAL A 32 0.31 -2.55 18.35
N LEU A 33 0.29 -1.84 19.49
CA LEU A 33 0.78 -0.47 19.62
C LEU A 33 2.16 -0.29 18.99
N TRP A 34 3.08 -1.24 19.18
CA TRP A 34 4.44 -1.13 18.66
C TRP A 34 4.54 -1.31 17.14
N THR A 35 3.47 -1.81 16.52
CA THR A 35 3.38 -1.86 15.05
C THR A 35 2.80 -0.59 14.45
N LEU A 36 2.31 0.37 15.25
CA LEU A 36 1.81 1.63 14.74
C LEU A 36 2.87 2.47 14.02
N PRO A 37 4.10 2.67 14.53
CA PRO A 37 5.12 3.42 13.81
C PRO A 37 5.44 2.77 12.46
N LEU A 38 5.58 1.44 12.44
CA LEU A 38 5.80 0.68 11.22
C LEU A 38 4.63 0.82 10.23
N ARG A 39 3.39 0.83 10.74
CA ARG A 39 2.17 1.01 9.95
C ARG A 39 2.14 2.37 9.27
N VAL A 40 2.40 3.44 10.03
CA VAL A 40 2.40 4.81 9.49
C VAL A 40 3.55 4.99 8.51
N TYR A 41 4.73 4.44 8.81
CA TYR A 41 5.89 4.52 7.92
C TYR A 41 5.66 3.76 6.61
N LEU A 42 5.14 2.53 6.64
CA LEU A 42 4.81 1.78 5.43
C LEU A 42 3.66 2.45 4.65
N GLY A 43 2.67 3.00 5.35
CA GLY A 43 1.60 3.77 4.71
C GLY A 43 2.13 5.02 4.01
N TRP A 44 3.06 5.74 4.64
CA TRP A 44 3.74 6.89 4.04
C TRP A 44 4.58 6.49 2.83
N PHE A 45 5.31 5.37 2.90
CA PHE A 45 6.06 4.83 1.75
C PHE A 45 5.16 4.66 0.51
N TRP A 46 3.98 4.07 0.67
CA TRP A 46 3.03 3.93 -0.45
C TRP A 46 2.45 5.25 -0.94
N ILE A 47 2.21 6.21 -0.04
CA ILE A 47 1.75 7.55 -0.42
C ILE A 47 2.84 8.27 -1.23
N ASP A 48 4.09 8.19 -0.80
CA ASP A 48 5.23 8.82 -1.46
C ASP A 48 5.49 8.23 -2.85
N GLU A 49 5.48 6.90 -2.98
CA GLU A 49 5.56 6.19 -4.27
C GLU A 49 4.40 6.54 -5.20
N ALA A 50 3.19 6.69 -4.67
CA ALA A 50 2.03 7.03 -5.47
C ALA A 50 2.06 8.49 -5.95
N LEU A 51 2.41 9.43 -5.07
CA LEU A 51 2.42 10.85 -5.37
C LEU A 51 3.56 11.22 -6.33
N SER A 52 4.72 10.57 -6.22
CA SER A 52 5.81 10.71 -7.21
C SER A 52 5.38 10.24 -8.60
N LYS A 53 4.59 9.16 -8.71
CA LYS A 53 4.02 8.70 -10.00
C LYS A 53 2.90 9.61 -10.52
N ILE A 54 2.05 10.13 -9.64
CA ILE A 54 0.90 11.00 -10.01
C ILE A 54 1.38 12.38 -10.46
N TYR A 55 2.26 13.04 -9.71
CA TYR A 55 2.72 14.40 -10.02
C TYR A 55 3.99 14.43 -10.89
N GLY A 56 4.72 13.31 -10.96
CA GLY A 56 6.06 13.24 -11.55
C GLY A 56 7.14 13.55 -10.50
N GLU A 57 8.23 12.77 -10.53
CA GLU A 57 9.33 12.81 -9.55
C GLU A 57 9.92 14.22 -9.40
N THR A 58 10.22 14.88 -10.52
CA THR A 58 10.80 16.24 -10.55
C THR A 58 9.92 17.32 -9.92
N THR A 59 8.61 17.10 -9.87
CA THR A 59 7.64 18.01 -9.25
C THR A 59 7.44 17.65 -7.79
N TRP A 60 7.35 16.35 -7.49
CA TRP A 60 7.17 15.83 -6.13
C TRP A 60 8.36 16.12 -5.22
N ASP A 61 9.60 16.03 -5.72
CA ASP A 61 10.82 16.34 -4.95
C ASP A 61 10.89 17.79 -4.45
N LYS A 62 10.18 18.70 -5.13
CA LYS A 62 10.10 20.11 -4.75
C LYS A 62 9.02 20.37 -3.70
N VAL A 63 8.11 19.42 -3.48
CA VAL A 63 7.06 19.51 -2.48
C VAL A 63 7.67 19.23 -1.12
N SER A 64 7.50 20.17 -0.21
CA SER A 64 7.84 19.97 1.20
C SER A 64 6.66 20.37 2.07
N ILE A 65 6.61 19.87 3.30
CA ILE A 65 5.56 20.19 4.28
C ILE A 65 5.44 21.72 4.48
N THR A 66 6.52 22.46 4.30
CA THR A 66 6.56 23.93 4.42
C THR A 66 6.28 24.67 3.10
N ASN A 67 6.35 24.00 1.96
CA ASN A 67 6.15 24.60 0.64
C ASN A 67 5.32 23.68 -0.27
N LEU A 68 3.99 23.88 -0.20
CA LEU A 68 3.01 23.12 -0.97
C LEU A 68 2.70 23.75 -2.34
N LYS A 69 3.30 24.90 -2.69
CA LYS A 69 3.01 25.59 -3.96
C LYS A 69 3.19 24.71 -5.21
N PRO A 70 4.21 23.83 -5.29
CA PRO A 70 4.41 23.00 -6.47
C PRO A 70 3.24 22.04 -6.77
N LEU A 71 2.45 21.65 -5.77
CA LEU A 71 1.26 20.80 -5.96
C LEU A 71 0.18 21.46 -6.82
N PHE A 72 0.08 22.79 -6.74
CA PHE A 72 -0.95 23.55 -7.42
C PHE A 72 -0.52 24.04 -8.81
N ASN A 73 0.73 23.78 -9.21
CA ASN A 73 1.27 24.15 -10.52
C ASN A 73 0.90 23.13 -11.63
N GLY A 74 0.16 22.08 -11.28
CA GLY A 74 -0.26 21.03 -12.19
C GLY A 74 0.62 19.79 -12.12
N VAL A 75 0.32 18.85 -13.02
CA VAL A 75 1.02 17.57 -13.14
C VAL A 75 2.27 17.77 -14.01
N GLY A 76 3.42 17.29 -13.56
CA GLY A 76 4.68 17.38 -14.30
C GLY A 76 4.66 16.55 -15.60
N SER A 77 5.53 16.90 -16.55
CA SER A 77 5.72 16.15 -17.80
C SER A 77 6.02 14.67 -17.58
N ASP A 78 6.68 14.38 -16.45
CA ASP A 78 7.22 13.07 -16.11
C ASP A 78 6.20 12.22 -15.33
N SER A 79 4.96 12.68 -15.21
CA SER A 79 3.90 11.92 -14.57
C SER A 79 3.52 10.66 -15.35
N TRP A 80 3.08 9.66 -14.61
CA TRP A 80 2.48 8.45 -15.18
C TRP A 80 1.13 8.73 -15.84
N LEU A 81 0.47 9.83 -15.49
CA LEU A 81 -0.85 10.23 -16.01
C LEU A 81 -0.78 10.88 -17.39
N THR A 82 0.29 11.62 -17.67
CA THR A 82 0.53 12.34 -18.92
C THR A 82 1.30 11.51 -19.95
N ALA A 83 1.88 10.38 -19.52
CA ALA A 83 2.66 9.50 -20.38
C ALA A 83 1.82 8.92 -21.54
N THR A 84 2.31 9.12 -22.76
CA THR A 84 1.79 8.50 -24.00
C THR A 84 2.48 7.17 -24.33
N THR A 85 3.62 6.91 -23.69
CA THR A 85 4.41 5.67 -23.81
C THR A 85 4.44 4.96 -22.47
N SER A 86 4.48 3.61 -22.48
CA SER A 86 4.57 2.81 -21.27
C SER A 86 5.90 3.07 -20.53
N LYS A 87 5.80 3.44 -19.26
CA LYS A 87 6.95 3.58 -18.33
C LYS A 87 7.33 2.26 -17.67
N MET A 88 6.58 1.18 -17.93
CA MET A 88 6.89 -0.14 -17.41
C MET A 88 8.03 -0.78 -18.21
N PRO A 89 8.97 -1.49 -17.56
CA PRO A 89 10.18 -2.04 -18.20
C PRO A 89 9.91 -3.36 -18.93
N PHE A 90 8.85 -3.43 -19.74
CA PHE A 90 8.48 -4.64 -20.48
C PHE A 90 8.87 -4.52 -21.95
N GLU A 91 9.73 -5.42 -22.42
CA GLU A 91 10.26 -5.39 -23.80
C GLU A 91 9.15 -5.39 -24.85
N TRP A 92 8.10 -6.21 -24.68
CA TRP A 92 6.99 -6.30 -25.64
C TRP A 92 6.16 -5.03 -25.75
N LEU A 93 6.12 -4.20 -24.69
CA LEU A 93 5.42 -2.91 -24.71
C LEU A 93 6.27 -1.79 -25.34
N GLN A 94 7.59 -1.87 -25.19
CA GLN A 94 8.53 -0.91 -25.80
C GLN A 94 8.59 -1.07 -27.33
N THR A 95 8.53 -2.30 -27.83
CA THR A 95 8.47 -2.58 -29.28
C THR A 95 7.12 -2.18 -29.90
N ALA A 96 6.01 -2.29 -29.15
CA ALA A 96 4.69 -1.84 -29.61
C ALA A 96 4.58 -0.31 -29.72
N ALA A 97 5.32 0.44 -28.88
CA ALA A 97 5.38 1.90 -28.97
C ALA A 97 6.19 2.40 -30.19
N THR A 98 7.08 1.57 -30.74
CA THR A 98 7.91 1.92 -31.92
C THR A 98 7.28 1.55 -33.26
N SER A 99 6.24 0.70 -33.28
CA SER A 99 5.52 0.29 -34.50
C SER A 99 4.34 1.21 -34.85
N GLY A 100 3.98 2.16 -33.98
CA GLY A 100 2.92 3.15 -34.19
C GLY A 100 3.44 4.60 -34.08
N ALA A 101 3.93 5.16 -35.19
CA ALA A 101 4.09 6.60 -35.43
C ALA A 101 4.72 7.48 -34.32
N SER A 102 6.03 7.34 -34.07
CA SER A 102 7.03 8.45 -34.05
C SER A 102 8.35 8.00 -33.41
N GLN A 103 9.36 7.74 -34.24
CA GLN A 103 10.72 7.36 -33.84
C GLN A 103 11.47 8.42 -33.00
N ALA A 104 10.90 9.62 -32.76
CA ALA A 104 11.51 10.65 -31.92
C ALA A 104 11.14 10.54 -30.42
N ALA A 105 10.13 9.73 -30.07
CA ALA A 105 9.72 9.51 -28.67
C ALA A 105 10.40 8.29 -28.01
N GLY A 106 11.05 7.43 -28.81
CA GLY A 106 11.76 6.24 -28.33
C GLY A 106 13.00 6.55 -27.48
N ASP A 107 13.75 7.58 -27.84
CA ASP A 107 14.97 7.98 -27.11
C ASP A 107 14.66 8.66 -25.76
N ALA A 108 13.49 9.30 -25.63
CA ALA A 108 13.03 9.89 -24.37
C ALA A 108 12.39 8.85 -23.42
N ALA A 109 11.78 7.78 -23.97
CA ALA A 109 11.22 6.69 -23.18
C ALA A 109 12.30 5.81 -22.53
N GLY A 110 13.43 5.59 -23.22
CA GLY A 110 14.61 4.95 -22.65
C GLY A 110 15.25 5.74 -21.49
N ALA A 111 15.17 7.07 -21.54
CA ALA A 111 15.64 7.94 -20.46
C ALA A 111 14.64 8.05 -19.29
N ALA A 112 13.33 7.97 -19.55
CA ALA A 112 12.29 7.99 -18.52
C ALA A 112 12.12 6.65 -17.78
N ALA A 113 12.65 5.56 -18.34
CA ALA A 113 12.82 4.25 -17.68
C ALA A 113 14.24 4.09 -17.10
N THR A 114 14.87 5.19 -16.68
CA THR A 114 16.02 5.10 -15.80
C THR A 114 15.50 4.54 -14.47
N ASN A 115 15.50 3.21 -14.34
CA ASN A 115 15.47 2.56 -13.05
C ASN A 115 16.72 3.07 -12.31
N VAL A 116 16.54 4.13 -11.50
CA VAL A 116 17.61 4.77 -10.72
C VAL A 116 18.23 3.77 -9.74
N THR A 117 17.55 2.64 -9.49
CA THR A 117 18.02 1.54 -8.67
C THR A 117 18.14 0.24 -9.45
N THR A 118 19.23 -0.49 -9.20
CA THR A 118 19.44 -1.83 -9.75
C THR A 118 18.31 -2.77 -9.29
N PRO A 119 17.53 -3.36 -10.22
CA PRO A 119 16.50 -4.32 -9.86
C PRO A 119 17.06 -5.53 -9.10
N ILE A 120 16.26 -6.07 -8.18
CA ILE A 120 16.65 -7.26 -7.39
C ILE A 120 16.85 -8.48 -8.31
N LEU A 121 15.99 -8.63 -9.32
CA LEU A 121 16.09 -9.66 -10.34
C LEU A 121 16.66 -9.08 -11.63
N SER A 122 17.58 -9.81 -12.27
CA SER A 122 18.19 -9.39 -13.54
C SER A 122 17.25 -9.54 -14.75
N HIS A 123 16.25 -10.40 -14.63
CA HIS A 123 15.21 -10.63 -15.63
C HIS A 123 13.94 -11.11 -14.93
N MET A 124 12.80 -10.86 -15.57
CA MET A 124 11.52 -11.38 -15.11
C MET A 124 11.44 -12.89 -15.35
N PRO A 125 10.97 -13.70 -14.39
CA PRO A 125 10.78 -15.14 -14.59
C PRO A 125 9.78 -15.43 -15.72
N GLY A 126 10.11 -16.35 -16.65
CA GLY A 126 9.31 -16.57 -17.86
C GLY A 126 7.85 -16.99 -17.64
N TRP A 127 7.54 -17.74 -16.58
CA TRP A 127 6.14 -18.08 -16.24
C TRP A 127 5.33 -16.84 -15.80
N PHE A 128 6.00 -15.87 -15.16
CA PHE A 128 5.39 -14.62 -14.71
C PHE A 128 5.28 -13.61 -15.85
N GLN A 129 6.26 -13.61 -16.77
CA GLN A 129 6.17 -12.88 -18.03
C GLN A 129 4.92 -13.27 -18.81
N TRP A 130 4.65 -14.57 -18.95
CA TRP A 130 3.44 -15.05 -19.62
C TRP A 130 2.14 -14.51 -18.98
N ILE A 131 2.07 -14.43 -17.65
CA ILE A 131 0.93 -13.83 -16.93
C ILE A 131 0.83 -12.33 -17.23
N MET A 132 1.95 -11.63 -17.25
CA MET A 132 1.98 -10.18 -17.52
C MET A 132 1.63 -9.85 -18.97
N GLU A 133 2.04 -10.66 -19.93
CA GLU A 133 1.63 -10.55 -21.34
C GLU A 133 0.13 -10.81 -21.50
N LEU A 134 -0.43 -11.76 -20.74
CA LEU A 134 -1.88 -12.01 -20.73
C LEU A 134 -2.66 -10.84 -20.13
N LEU A 135 -2.14 -10.22 -19.06
CA LEU A 135 -2.77 -9.10 -18.37
C LEU A 135 -2.64 -7.78 -19.15
N MET A 136 -1.48 -7.56 -19.79
CA MET A 136 -1.15 -6.37 -20.57
C MET A 136 -0.71 -6.75 -21.99
N PRO A 137 -1.65 -7.19 -22.85
CA PRO A 137 -1.34 -7.67 -24.19
C PRO A 137 -1.05 -6.54 -25.19
N ASN A 138 -1.54 -5.32 -24.92
CA ASN A 138 -1.37 -4.17 -25.80
C ASN A 138 -0.98 -2.91 -25.02
N LEU A 139 -0.50 -1.90 -25.76
CA LEU A 139 -0.03 -0.64 -25.18
C LEU A 139 -1.16 0.12 -24.49
N ASP A 140 -2.38 0.09 -25.01
CA ASP A 140 -3.52 0.81 -24.44
C ASP A 140 -3.92 0.27 -23.07
N VAL A 141 -3.99 -1.06 -22.90
CA VAL A 141 -4.28 -1.69 -21.60
C VAL A 141 -3.15 -1.42 -20.63
N ALA A 142 -1.90 -1.46 -21.09
CA ALA A 142 -0.75 -1.09 -20.26
C ALA A 142 -0.81 0.36 -19.79
N LEU A 143 -1.18 1.32 -20.66
CA LEU A 143 -1.33 2.73 -20.28
C LEU A 143 -2.47 2.94 -19.28
N VAL A 144 -3.59 2.23 -19.45
CA VAL A 144 -4.70 2.28 -18.47
C VAL A 144 -4.24 1.74 -17.13
N MET A 145 -3.59 0.57 -17.11
CA MET A 145 -3.09 -0.04 -15.88
C MET A 145 -2.05 0.84 -15.19
N GLN A 146 -1.12 1.42 -15.95
CA GLN A 146 -0.14 2.39 -15.45
C GLN A 146 -0.83 3.59 -14.79
N LYS A 147 -1.92 4.10 -15.36
CA LYS A 147 -2.64 5.24 -14.76
C LYS A 147 -3.40 4.86 -13.49
N VAL A 148 -3.91 3.62 -13.41
CA VAL A 148 -4.69 3.14 -12.27
C VAL A 148 -3.80 2.76 -11.08
N VAL A 149 -2.64 2.15 -11.31
CA VAL A 149 -1.75 1.64 -10.26
C VAL A 149 -1.40 2.71 -9.21
N PRO A 150 -0.96 3.93 -9.55
CA PRO A 150 -0.67 4.97 -8.56
C PRO A 150 -1.86 5.33 -7.67
N PHE A 151 -3.10 5.30 -8.18
CA PHE A 151 -4.28 5.54 -7.35
C PHE A 151 -4.56 4.39 -6.38
N VAL A 152 -4.28 3.15 -6.79
CA VAL A 152 -4.38 1.99 -5.90
C VAL A 152 -3.31 2.04 -4.82
N GLU A 153 -2.08 2.36 -5.17
CA GLU A 153 -0.98 2.58 -4.22
C GLU A 153 -1.32 3.70 -3.21
N LEU A 154 -1.88 4.81 -3.69
CA LEU A 154 -2.34 5.90 -2.83
C LEU A 154 -3.45 5.44 -1.87
N ALA A 155 -4.43 4.69 -2.38
CA ALA A 155 -5.52 4.16 -1.56
C ALA A 155 -5.02 3.19 -0.48
N ILE A 156 -4.07 2.32 -0.82
CA ILE A 156 -3.39 1.43 0.13
C ILE A 156 -2.67 2.27 1.20
N GLY A 157 -1.83 3.22 0.80
CA GLY A 157 -1.07 4.06 1.72
C GLY A 157 -1.96 4.84 2.68
N LEU A 158 -3.00 5.51 2.16
CA LEU A 158 -3.98 6.23 2.97
C LEU A 158 -4.73 5.30 3.94
N ALA A 159 -5.16 4.13 3.46
CA ALA A 159 -5.83 3.15 4.32
C ALA A 159 -4.92 2.63 5.43
N MET A 160 -3.61 2.47 5.19
CA MET A 160 -2.65 2.09 6.25
C MET A 160 -2.42 3.19 7.28
N VAL A 161 -2.25 4.45 6.85
CA VAL A 161 -2.04 5.58 7.76
C VAL A 161 -3.25 5.75 8.68
N VAL A 162 -4.45 5.76 8.10
CA VAL A 162 -5.73 5.88 8.82
C VAL A 162 -6.06 4.62 9.63
N GLY A 163 -5.49 3.47 9.25
CA GLY A 163 -5.70 2.19 9.91
C GLY A 163 -7.05 1.54 9.56
N LEU A 164 -7.48 1.63 8.30
CA LEU A 164 -8.67 0.99 7.75
C LEU A 164 -8.30 -0.30 6.99
N PHE A 165 -9.00 -1.39 7.31
CA PHE A 165 -8.79 -2.76 6.84
C PHE A 165 -7.32 -3.19 6.76
N THR A 166 -6.54 -2.85 7.78
CA THR A 166 -5.08 -2.99 7.79
C THR A 166 -4.60 -4.40 7.48
N TRP A 167 -5.35 -5.43 7.86
CA TRP A 167 -5.04 -6.80 7.48
C TRP A 167 -5.12 -7.01 5.96
N LEU A 168 -6.24 -6.61 5.32
CA LEU A 168 -6.43 -6.73 3.87
C LEU A 168 -5.45 -5.85 3.09
N VAL A 169 -5.26 -4.62 3.55
CA VAL A 169 -4.36 -3.64 2.93
C VAL A 169 -2.91 -4.11 3.03
N SER A 170 -2.52 -4.75 4.13
CA SER A 170 -1.17 -5.32 4.28
C SER A 170 -0.94 -6.51 3.37
N ILE A 171 -1.94 -7.38 3.15
CA ILE A 171 -1.87 -8.45 2.14
C ILE A 171 -1.74 -7.85 0.74
N GLY A 172 -2.56 -6.84 0.42
CA GLY A 172 -2.48 -6.13 -0.86
C GLY A 172 -1.10 -5.52 -1.10
N SER A 173 -0.57 -4.82 -0.10
CA SER A 173 0.80 -4.28 -0.11
C SER A 173 1.85 -5.36 -0.35
N ALA A 174 1.78 -6.49 0.37
CA ALA A 174 2.72 -7.60 0.18
C ALA A 174 2.64 -8.16 -1.24
N GLY A 175 1.41 -8.31 -1.77
CA GLY A 175 1.16 -8.78 -3.13
C GLY A 175 1.76 -7.85 -4.19
N PHE A 176 1.56 -6.54 -4.08
CA PHE A 176 2.18 -5.56 -4.99
C PHE A 176 3.71 -5.58 -4.92
N LEU A 177 4.29 -5.68 -3.73
CA LEU A 177 5.75 -5.75 -3.59
C LEU A 177 6.34 -7.03 -4.18
N VAL A 178 5.66 -8.17 -4.00
CA VAL A 178 6.03 -9.42 -4.66
C VAL A 178 5.92 -9.28 -6.18
N MET A 179 4.83 -8.69 -6.68
CA MET A 179 4.63 -8.42 -8.10
C MET A 179 5.75 -7.55 -8.68
N PHE A 180 6.12 -6.45 -8.01
CA PHE A 180 7.19 -5.55 -8.45
C PHE A 180 8.59 -6.18 -8.36
N THR A 181 8.80 -7.07 -7.38
CA THR A 181 10.05 -7.84 -7.27
C THR A 181 10.16 -8.80 -8.45
N LEU A 182 9.09 -9.55 -8.76
CA LEU A 182 9.05 -10.50 -9.87
C LEU A 182 9.13 -9.83 -11.24
N SER A 183 8.60 -8.60 -11.38
CA SER A 183 8.67 -7.82 -12.61
C SER A 183 10.00 -7.06 -12.79
N ALA A 184 11.01 -7.32 -11.95
CA ALA A 184 12.30 -6.62 -11.96
C ALA A 184 12.17 -5.09 -11.93
N MET A 185 11.16 -4.56 -11.22
CA MET A 185 10.91 -3.13 -11.08
C MET A 185 11.26 -2.61 -9.67
N LEU A 186 11.42 -3.51 -8.71
CA LEU A 186 11.78 -3.17 -7.33
C LEU A 186 13.29 -3.28 -7.11
N GLY A 187 13.89 -2.23 -6.55
CA GLY A 187 15.27 -2.22 -6.06
C GLY A 187 15.39 -2.65 -4.60
N TRP A 188 16.63 -2.92 -4.17
CA TRP A 188 16.95 -3.29 -2.78
C TRP A 188 16.62 -2.19 -1.76
N ASP A 189 16.58 -0.93 -2.19
CA ASP A 189 16.19 0.25 -1.42
C ASP A 189 14.74 0.17 -0.90
N LYS A 190 13.84 -0.49 -1.63
CA LYS A 190 12.41 -0.58 -1.29
C LYS A 190 12.00 -1.95 -0.76
N PHE A 191 12.89 -2.95 -0.81
CA PHE A 191 12.58 -4.33 -0.42
C PHE A 191 12.14 -4.48 1.05
N TRP A 192 12.62 -3.62 1.95
CA TRP A 192 12.24 -3.63 3.38
C TRP A 192 10.72 -3.51 3.60
N ALA A 193 9.99 -2.93 2.64
CA ALA A 193 8.55 -2.78 2.71
C ALA A 193 7.82 -4.15 2.69
N LEU A 194 8.43 -5.19 2.11
CA LEU A 194 7.84 -6.53 2.03
C LEU A 194 7.76 -7.19 3.41
N PRO A 195 8.85 -7.40 4.16
CA PRO A 195 8.75 -7.93 5.51
C PRO A 195 7.95 -7.01 6.45
N ALA A 196 7.98 -5.68 6.23
CA ALA A 196 7.13 -4.74 6.98
C ALA A 196 5.63 -5.00 6.74
N SER A 197 5.21 -5.23 5.50
CA SER A 197 3.82 -5.56 5.16
C SER A 197 3.35 -6.86 5.82
N ILE A 198 4.22 -7.87 5.87
CA ILE A 198 3.93 -9.15 6.55
C ILE A 198 3.79 -8.94 8.06
N ALA A 199 4.66 -8.14 8.68
CA ALA A 199 4.59 -7.85 10.12
C ALA A 199 3.27 -7.16 10.53
N LEU A 200 2.67 -6.38 9.63
CA LEU A 200 1.43 -5.64 9.87
C LEU A 200 0.16 -6.49 9.70
N LEU A 201 0.30 -7.76 9.28
CA LEU A 201 -0.79 -8.76 9.31
C LEU A 201 -1.24 -9.12 10.73
N ASN A 202 -0.60 -8.59 11.77
CA ASN A 202 -1.05 -8.72 13.16
C ASN A 202 -2.35 -7.93 13.49
N GLY A 203 -2.90 -7.19 12.51
CA GLY A 203 -4.10 -6.37 12.68
C GLY A 203 -3.79 -5.01 13.30
N ALA A 204 -2.75 -4.34 12.78
CA ALA A 204 -2.22 -3.06 13.25
C ALA A 204 -3.26 -1.93 13.36
N GLY A 205 -4.34 -1.96 12.59
CA GLY A 205 -5.38 -0.93 12.57
C GLY A 205 -6.27 -0.92 13.82
N ARG A 206 -6.27 -2.00 14.60
CA ARG A 206 -7.13 -2.11 15.80
C ARG A 206 -6.64 -1.23 16.97
N THR A 207 -5.41 -0.70 16.87
CA THR A 207 -4.82 0.24 17.83
C THR A 207 -4.57 1.55 17.11
N PHE A 208 -5.20 2.64 17.55
CA PHE A 208 -5.14 3.96 16.88
C PHE A 208 -5.43 3.89 15.37
N GLY A 209 -6.52 3.22 14.98
CA GLY A 209 -6.94 3.13 13.58
C GLY A 209 -8.44 2.87 13.46
N LEU A 210 -8.98 3.09 12.26
CA LEU A 210 -10.42 2.92 12.01
C LEU A 210 -10.92 1.48 12.17
N ASP A 211 -10.04 0.49 12.04
CA ASP A 211 -10.37 -0.92 12.25
C ASP A 211 -10.92 -1.21 13.65
N TYR A 212 -10.59 -0.39 14.64
CA TYR A 212 -11.17 -0.50 15.96
C TYR A 212 -12.71 -0.41 15.93
N TRP A 213 -13.28 0.41 15.03
CA TRP A 213 -14.72 0.57 14.88
C TRP A 213 -15.28 -0.17 13.67
N ALA A 214 -14.57 -0.13 12.53
CA ALA A 214 -15.03 -0.71 11.29
C ALA A 214 -15.14 -2.24 11.39
N VAL A 215 -14.11 -2.93 11.91
CA VAL A 215 -14.10 -4.41 11.94
C VAL A 215 -15.24 -4.99 12.80
N PRO A 216 -15.48 -4.54 14.05
CA PRO A 216 -16.62 -5.02 14.82
C PRO A 216 -17.97 -4.69 14.17
N TRP A 217 -18.08 -3.52 13.53
CA TRP A 217 -19.29 -3.14 12.80
C TRP A 217 -19.56 -4.11 11.64
N PHE A 218 -18.57 -4.38 10.79
CA PHE A 218 -18.70 -5.34 9.69
C PHE A 218 -19.00 -6.75 10.20
N GLN A 219 -18.30 -7.21 11.23
CA GLN A 219 -18.53 -8.53 11.82
C GLN A 219 -19.96 -8.68 12.35
N LYS A 220 -20.54 -7.63 12.94
CA LYS A 220 -21.93 -7.63 13.40
C LYS A 220 -22.91 -7.64 12.24
N HIS A 221 -22.74 -6.80 11.23
CA HIS A 221 -23.71 -6.68 10.13
C HIS A 221 -23.63 -7.86 9.15
N LEU A 222 -22.42 -8.21 8.69
CA LEU A 222 -22.19 -9.35 7.80
C LEU A 222 -22.45 -10.68 8.51
N GLY A 223 -22.07 -10.77 9.80
CA GLY A 223 -22.34 -11.96 10.60
C GLY A 223 -23.84 -12.22 10.77
N HIS A 224 -24.63 -11.19 11.08
CA HIS A 224 -26.09 -11.34 11.14
C HIS A 224 -26.71 -11.63 9.77
N TRP A 225 -26.16 -11.10 8.68
CA TRP A 225 -26.65 -11.38 7.34
C TRP A 225 -26.38 -12.83 6.92
N TRP A 226 -25.19 -13.36 7.20
CA TRP A 226 -24.80 -14.72 6.82
C TRP A 226 -25.32 -15.81 7.77
N TYR A 227 -25.19 -15.61 9.08
CA TYR A 227 -25.49 -16.62 10.10
C TYR A 227 -26.83 -16.39 10.80
N GLY A 228 -27.51 -15.26 10.55
CA GLY A 228 -28.71 -14.87 11.28
C GLY A 228 -28.43 -14.43 12.71
N LYS A 229 -29.50 -14.22 13.49
CA LYS A 229 -29.38 -13.94 14.93
C LYS A 229 -29.37 -15.26 15.70
N PRO A 230 -28.33 -15.58 16.48
CA PRO A 230 -28.34 -16.77 17.32
C PRO A 230 -29.51 -16.67 18.29
N LYS A 231 -30.34 -17.72 18.34
CA LYS A 231 -31.48 -17.84 19.25
C LYS A 231 -31.24 -19.04 20.16
N SER A 232 -31.39 -18.86 21.47
CA SER A 232 -31.31 -19.98 22.41
C SER A 232 -32.39 -21.01 22.08
N VAL A 233 -32.01 -22.29 22.08
CA VAL A 233 -32.96 -23.40 21.87
C VAL A 233 -33.87 -23.58 23.08
N TYR A 234 -33.41 -23.18 24.27
CA TYR A 234 -34.21 -23.19 25.49
C TYR A 234 -35.21 -22.02 25.48
N ARG A 235 -36.50 -22.35 25.60
CA ARG A 235 -37.56 -21.43 25.98
C ARG A 235 -37.69 -21.53 27.50
N ASP A 236 -37.62 -20.41 28.19
CA ASP A 236 -37.97 -20.35 29.62
C ASP A 236 -39.41 -20.88 29.78
N LYS A 237 -39.58 -21.83 30.71
CA LYS A 237 -40.87 -22.39 31.08
C LYS A 237 -41.60 -21.44 32.02
#